data_AF-A0A9X1MJ56-F1
#
_entry.id   AF-A0A9X1MJ56-F1
#
_cell.length_a   1.000
_cell.length_b   1.000
_cell.length_c   1.000
_cell.angle_alpha   90.00
_cell.angle_beta   90.00
_cell.angle_gamma   90.00
#
_symmetry.space_group_name_H-M   'P 1'
#
loop_
_entity.id
_entity.type
_entity.pdbx_description
1 polymer ?
#
loop_
_entity_poly.entity_id
_entity_poly.type
_entity_poly.pdbx_seq_one_letter_code
_entity_poly.pdbx_strand_id
1 'polypeptide(L)'
;MLILLIVICVVTAVFRPRFVEPGNLANIIRWTSLYGVMGIGVAFVIITGGIDLSIGSMLALVGCLFGVTMAQYNLPPAAAICLVIAMSTLLGLVYGLLITKLKLQPFVVTLCGLLILRGLARATAGGSSVGGFSKLGYLINYEWGSVPVPFLPWINEGYWSFHKWIPSRGDQPGHFALNDAGERIGLDWYDWVPLHPPIIYLAVIAVVAAILLNWTVFGRHLKALGKNEQAARYSGVRTDTMVIISYMICTCLAGVAGVLFSIDIGSVMPSTFGNFYELYAIAAAVLGGCSLRGGEGSIIGVVIGTAILRVLQNSIEMWSIQELEFAVVGGVILIGVIADEIARRIIAARRARQEAALLEKQTA
;
A
#
# COMPACT_ATOMS: atom_id res chain seq x y z
N MET A 1 1.75 -14.74 5.38
CA MET A 1 1.64 -13.63 4.41
C MET A 1 2.65 -13.69 3.28
N LEU A 2 3.97 -13.76 3.54
CA LEU A 2 4.96 -13.95 2.46
C LEU A 2 4.67 -15.19 1.58
N ILE A 3 4.26 -16.29 2.20
CA ILE A 3 3.84 -17.51 1.49
C ILE A 3 2.65 -17.23 0.56
N LEU A 4 1.65 -16.47 1.02
CA LEU A 4 0.49 -16.12 0.21
C LEU A 4 0.89 -15.28 -1.02
N LEU A 5 1.76 -14.28 -0.82
CA LEU A 5 2.33 -13.49 -1.92
C LEU A 5 3.02 -14.38 -2.95
N ILE A 6 3.92 -15.25 -2.49
CA ILE A 6 4.68 -16.17 -3.35
C ILE A 6 3.72 -17.09 -4.12
N VAL A 7 2.72 -17.66 -3.45
CA VAL A 7 1.72 -18.53 -4.09
C VAL A 7 0.97 -17.79 -5.19
N ILE A 8 0.48 -16.57 -4.93
CA ILE A 8 -0.25 -15.78 -5.93
C ILE A 8 0.67 -15.43 -7.12
N CYS A 9 1.91 -15.02 -6.86
CA CYS A 9 2.89 -14.71 -7.90
C CYS A 9 3.18 -15.94 -8.77
N VAL A 10 3.45 -17.10 -8.17
CA VAL A 10 3.78 -18.34 -8.89
C VAL A 10 2.59 -18.81 -9.72
N VAL A 11 1.39 -18.85 -9.13
CA VAL A 11 0.17 -19.24 -9.84
C VAL A 11 -0.05 -18.30 -11.03
N THR A 12 0.02 -16.99 -10.83
CA THR A 12 -0.21 -16.02 -11.91
C THR A 12 0.84 -16.15 -13.01
N ALA A 13 2.13 -16.28 -12.66
CA ALA A 13 3.22 -16.44 -13.60
C ALA A 13 3.05 -17.68 -14.50
N VAL A 14 2.58 -18.80 -13.94
CA VAL A 14 2.33 -20.04 -14.68
C VAL A 14 1.20 -19.89 -15.70
N PHE A 15 0.12 -19.19 -15.34
CA PHE A 15 -1.05 -19.03 -16.22
C PHE A 15 -0.94 -17.82 -17.18
N ARG A 16 -0.07 -16.85 -16.87
CA ARG A 16 0.11 -15.61 -17.60
C ARG A 16 1.60 -15.25 -17.69
N PRO A 17 2.30 -15.68 -18.75
CA PRO A 17 3.72 -15.37 -18.93
C PRO A 17 4.02 -13.86 -18.89
N ARG A 18 3.11 -13.04 -19.43
CA ARG A 18 3.20 -11.56 -19.38
C ARG A 18 3.26 -10.97 -17.97
N PHE A 19 2.91 -11.74 -16.93
CA PHE A 19 2.91 -11.28 -15.55
C PHE A 19 4.33 -10.95 -15.07
N VAL A 20 5.31 -11.75 -15.52
CA VAL A 20 6.71 -11.59 -15.14
C VAL A 20 7.49 -10.68 -16.08
N GLU A 21 6.83 -10.05 -17.06
CA GLU A 21 7.51 -9.07 -17.92
C GLU A 21 8.08 -7.91 -17.07
N PRO A 22 9.30 -7.43 -17.36
CA PRO A 22 9.93 -6.35 -16.59
C PRO A 22 9.06 -5.10 -16.47
N GLY A 23 8.34 -4.74 -17.54
CA GLY A 23 7.41 -3.61 -17.56
C GLY A 23 6.22 -3.82 -16.61
N ASN A 24 5.67 -5.03 -16.57
CA ASN A 24 4.58 -5.34 -15.65
C ASN A 24 5.05 -5.35 -14.19
N LEU A 25 6.22 -5.95 -13.90
CA LEU A 25 6.80 -5.91 -12.56
C LEU A 25 7.11 -4.48 -12.10
N ALA A 26 7.67 -3.65 -12.97
CA ALA A 26 7.90 -2.24 -12.69
C ALA A 26 6.59 -1.51 -12.37
N ASN A 27 5.51 -1.78 -13.12
CA ASN A 27 4.19 -1.23 -12.84
C ASN A 27 3.64 -1.71 -11.48
N ILE A 28 3.72 -3.01 -11.16
CA ILE A 28 3.29 -3.54 -9.85
C ILE A 28 4.07 -2.85 -8.73
N ILE A 29 5.39 -2.70 -8.85
CA ILE A 29 6.24 -2.02 -7.87
C ILE A 29 5.83 -0.56 -7.71
N ARG A 30 5.61 0.16 -8.83
CA ARG A 30 5.17 1.56 -8.85
C ARG A 30 3.86 1.73 -8.08
N TRP A 31 2.85 0.94 -8.43
CA TRP A 31 1.52 0.96 -7.82
C TRP A 31 1.50 0.45 -6.38
N THR A 32 2.38 -0.48 -6.03
CA THR A 32 2.61 -0.94 -4.65
C THR A 32 3.17 0.18 -3.79
N SER A 33 4.04 0.99 -4.37
CA SER A 33 4.66 2.11 -3.69
C SER A 33 3.66 3.21 -3.34
N LEU A 34 2.83 3.60 -4.32
CA LEU A 34 1.80 4.62 -4.12
C LEU A 34 0.76 4.21 -3.07
N TYR A 35 0.28 2.96 -3.10
CA TYR A 35 -0.62 2.44 -2.06
C TYR A 35 0.09 2.15 -0.74
N GLY A 36 1.38 1.81 -0.79
CA GLY A 36 2.24 1.64 0.38
C GLY A 36 2.27 2.88 1.25
N VAL A 37 2.47 4.05 0.65
CA VAL A 37 2.48 5.33 1.39
C VAL A 37 1.14 5.58 2.10
N MET A 38 0.02 5.34 1.42
CA MET A 38 -1.31 5.43 2.03
C MET A 38 -1.51 4.42 3.16
N GLY A 39 -1.15 3.15 2.92
CA GLY A 39 -1.28 2.07 3.89
C GLY A 39 -0.50 2.36 5.17
N ILE A 40 0.70 2.95 5.06
CA ILE A 40 1.51 3.38 6.21
C ILE A 40 0.79 4.48 7.00
N GLY A 41 0.18 5.45 6.32
CA GLY A 41 -0.63 6.49 6.98
C GLY A 41 -1.79 5.90 7.78
N VAL A 42 -2.59 5.04 7.14
CA VAL A 42 -3.72 4.36 7.78
C VAL A 42 -3.26 3.48 8.94
N ALA A 43 -2.09 2.83 8.83
CA ALA A 43 -1.56 1.98 9.88
C ALA A 43 -1.37 2.74 11.20
N PHE A 44 -0.90 4.00 11.19
CA PHE A 44 -0.78 4.80 12.42
C PHE A 44 -2.14 5.02 13.10
N VAL A 45 -3.19 5.29 12.32
CA VAL A 45 -4.54 5.44 12.86
C VAL A 45 -5.07 4.12 13.41
N ILE A 46 -4.92 3.01 12.66
CA ILE A 46 -5.36 1.68 13.10
C ILE A 46 -4.67 1.25 14.40
N ILE A 47 -3.38 1.54 14.55
CA ILE A 47 -2.64 1.19 15.79
C ILE A 47 -3.22 1.92 17.01
N THR A 48 -3.81 3.11 16.86
CA THR A 48 -4.50 3.78 17.98
C THR A 48 -5.88 3.19 18.32
N GLY A 49 -6.39 2.26 17.50
CA GLY A 49 -7.77 1.76 17.58
C GLY A 49 -8.78 2.60 16.79
N GLY A 50 -8.32 3.58 16.00
CA GLY A 50 -9.14 4.36 15.09
C GLY A 50 -9.30 3.70 13.72
N ILE A 51 -10.23 4.22 12.91
CA ILE A 51 -10.39 3.86 11.50
C ILE A 51 -10.44 5.17 10.71
N ASP A 52 -9.71 5.23 9.59
CA ASP A 52 -9.77 6.35 8.65
C ASP A 52 -10.31 5.89 7.30
N LEU A 53 -11.56 6.24 7.01
CA LEU A 53 -12.20 6.01 5.71
C LEU A 53 -11.98 7.16 4.73
N SER A 54 -11.51 8.32 5.19
CA SER A 54 -11.48 9.53 4.39
C SER A 54 -10.30 9.62 3.42
N ILE A 55 -9.32 8.70 3.54
CA ILE A 55 -8.05 8.78 2.82
C ILE A 55 -8.22 8.82 1.29
N GLY A 56 -9.18 8.09 0.72
CA GLY A 56 -9.46 8.14 -0.71
C GLY A 56 -9.99 9.51 -1.17
N SER A 57 -10.98 10.07 -0.44
CA SER A 57 -11.47 11.43 -0.71
C SER A 57 -10.41 12.51 -0.46
N MET A 58 -9.48 12.25 0.47
CA MET A 58 -8.35 13.14 0.74
C MET A 58 -7.41 13.24 -0.47
N LEU A 59 -7.10 12.10 -1.09
CA LEU A 59 -6.33 12.06 -2.34
C LEU A 59 -7.03 12.85 -3.46
N ALA A 60 -8.35 12.71 -3.60
CA ALA A 60 -9.12 13.45 -4.59
C ALA A 60 -9.03 14.96 -4.37
N LEU A 61 -9.20 15.42 -3.12
CA LEU A 61 -9.09 16.84 -2.79
C LEU A 61 -7.67 17.37 -3.05
N VAL A 62 -6.65 16.64 -2.57
CA VAL A 62 -5.25 17.05 -2.74
C VAL A 62 -4.88 17.09 -4.21
N GLY A 63 -5.26 16.09 -5.01
CA GLY A 63 -4.97 16.06 -6.44
C GLY A 63 -5.67 17.18 -7.22
N CYS A 64 -6.95 17.45 -6.92
CA CYS A 64 -7.67 18.56 -7.53
C CYS A 64 -7.07 19.91 -7.14
N LEU A 65 -6.81 20.14 -5.85
CA LEU A 65 -6.22 21.39 -5.37
C LEU A 65 -4.81 21.60 -5.92
N PHE A 66 -4.00 20.54 -5.97
CA PHE A 66 -2.67 20.57 -6.55
C PHE A 66 -2.73 20.95 -8.04
N GLY A 67 -3.62 20.31 -8.81
CA GLY A 67 -3.82 20.63 -10.22
C GLY A 67 -4.33 22.06 -10.43
N VAL A 68 -5.27 22.53 -9.62
CA VAL A 68 -5.83 23.90 -9.72
C VAL A 68 -4.78 24.96 -9.38
N THR A 69 -4.01 24.76 -8.31
CA THR A 69 -2.94 25.71 -7.92
C THR A 69 -1.83 25.79 -8.96
N MET A 70 -1.51 24.66 -9.61
CA MET A 70 -0.56 24.60 -10.72
C MET A 70 -1.11 25.20 -12.02
N ALA A 71 -2.34 24.85 -12.41
CA ALA A 71 -2.89 25.18 -13.72
C ALA A 71 -3.54 26.57 -13.79
N GLN A 72 -4.28 26.98 -12.75
CA GLN A 72 -5.01 28.25 -12.73
C GLN A 72 -4.21 29.38 -12.07
N TYR A 73 -3.64 29.10 -10.90
CA TYR A 73 -2.88 30.10 -10.15
C TYR A 73 -1.39 30.14 -10.54
N ASN A 74 -0.93 29.21 -11.39
CA ASN A 74 0.43 29.12 -11.90
C ASN A 74 1.51 29.15 -10.79
N LEU A 75 1.20 28.55 -9.63
CA LEU A 75 2.16 28.47 -8.53
C LEU A 75 3.37 27.63 -8.95
N PRO A 76 4.58 27.96 -8.45
CA PRO A 76 5.73 27.06 -8.56
C PRO A 76 5.41 25.68 -7.94
N PRO A 77 5.85 24.57 -8.55
CA PRO A 77 5.56 23.22 -8.05
C PRO A 77 5.86 23.01 -6.57
N ALA A 78 7.00 23.50 -6.09
CA ALA A 78 7.37 23.38 -4.69
C ALA A 78 6.37 24.09 -3.76
N ALA A 79 5.89 25.27 -4.14
CA ALA A 79 4.91 26.02 -3.37
C ALA A 79 3.55 25.30 -3.36
N ALA A 80 3.13 24.76 -4.50
CA ALA A 80 1.89 24.00 -4.61
C ALA A 80 1.93 22.71 -3.75
N ILE A 81 3.04 21.96 -3.80
CA ILE A 81 3.25 20.76 -2.97
C ILE A 81 3.20 21.11 -1.48
N CYS A 82 3.94 22.14 -1.04
CA CYS A 82 3.94 22.58 0.34
C CYS A 82 2.54 23.01 0.81
N LEU A 83 1.78 23.72 -0.03
CA LEU A 83 0.43 24.16 0.28
C LEU A 83 -0.52 22.98 0.50
N VAL A 84 -0.53 22.01 -0.42
CA VAL A 84 -1.45 20.86 -0.29
C VAL A 84 -1.05 19.93 0.85
N ILE A 85 0.23 19.75 1.13
CA ILE A 85 0.70 18.98 2.29
C ILE A 85 0.32 19.70 3.60
N ALA A 86 0.51 21.02 3.68
CA ALA A 86 0.13 21.80 4.85
C ALA A 86 -1.39 21.72 5.09
N MET A 87 -2.20 21.93 4.04
CA MET A 87 -3.66 21.77 4.10
C MET A 87 -4.04 20.36 4.57
N SER A 88 -3.38 19.34 4.03
CA SER A 88 -3.67 17.96 4.41
C SER A 88 -3.37 17.65 5.87
N THR A 89 -2.26 18.18 6.38
CA THR A 89 -1.86 18.01 7.77
C THR A 89 -2.81 18.76 8.72
N LEU A 90 -3.28 19.95 8.33
CA LEU A 90 -4.27 20.72 9.08
C LEU A 90 -5.61 19.98 9.20
N LEU A 91 -6.06 19.29 8.14
CA LEU A 91 -7.25 18.46 8.21
C LEU A 91 -7.09 17.29 9.19
N GLY A 92 -5.91 16.67 9.25
CA GLY A 92 -5.59 15.64 10.23
C GLY A 92 -5.61 16.17 11.67
N LEU A 93 -5.14 17.41 11.88
CA LEU A 93 -5.27 18.10 13.17
C LEU A 93 -6.75 18.31 13.52
N VAL A 94 -7.58 18.74 12.57
CA VAL A 94 -9.03 18.90 12.79
C VAL A 94 -9.67 17.56 13.17
N TYR A 95 -9.39 16.48 12.44
CA TYR A 95 -9.90 15.14 12.77
C TYR A 95 -9.47 14.70 14.17
N GLY A 96 -8.18 14.84 14.48
CA GLY A 96 -7.65 14.54 15.81
C GLY A 96 -8.34 15.33 16.92
N LEU A 97 -8.57 16.62 16.73
CA LEU A 97 -9.24 17.50 17.70
C LEU A 97 -10.71 17.14 17.88
N LEU A 98 -11.42 16.85 16.78
CA LEU A 98 -12.82 16.41 16.83
C LEU A 98 -12.96 15.08 17.60
N ILE A 99 -12.07 14.12 17.36
CA ILE A 99 -12.09 12.82 18.05
C ILE A 99 -11.78 12.99 19.53
N THR A 100 -10.75 13.77 19.88
CA THR A 100 -10.24 13.85 21.26
C THR A 100 -10.97 14.86 22.14
N LYS A 101 -11.26 16.07 21.64
CA LYS A 101 -11.89 17.14 22.42
C LYS A 101 -13.40 17.03 22.47
N LEU A 102 -14.02 16.68 21.33
CA LEU A 102 -15.47 16.46 21.28
C LEU A 102 -15.86 15.00 21.58
N LYS A 103 -14.88 14.12 21.81
CA LYS A 103 -15.09 12.69 22.13
C LYS A 103 -15.96 11.97 21.09
N LEU A 104 -15.82 12.39 19.83
CA LEU A 104 -16.55 11.77 18.72
C LEU A 104 -15.89 10.45 18.34
N GLN A 105 -16.71 9.48 17.91
CA GLN A 105 -16.18 8.21 17.42
C GLN A 105 -15.37 8.42 16.13
N PRO A 106 -14.15 7.86 16.02
CA PRO A 106 -13.29 8.00 14.84
C PRO A 106 -13.94 7.68 13.50
N PHE A 107 -14.78 6.64 13.49
CA PHE A 107 -15.53 6.22 12.32
C PHE A 107 -16.47 7.32 11.80
N VAL A 108 -17.21 7.99 12.68
CA VAL A 108 -18.16 9.05 12.29
C VAL A 108 -17.42 10.25 11.72
N VAL A 109 -16.32 10.67 12.37
CA VAL A 109 -15.53 11.82 11.92
C VAL A 109 -14.96 11.57 10.52
N THR A 110 -14.41 10.37 10.26
CA THR A 110 -13.81 10.05 8.96
C THR A 110 -14.83 9.69 7.89
N LEU A 111 -15.99 9.13 8.23
CA LEU A 111 -17.09 8.91 7.29
C LEU A 111 -17.70 10.24 6.83
N CYS A 112 -18.00 11.16 7.75
CA CYS A 112 -18.44 12.51 7.40
C CYS A 112 -17.34 13.27 6.66
N GLY A 113 -16.09 13.10 7.09
CA GLY A 113 -14.90 13.63 6.43
C GLY A 113 -14.80 13.18 4.98
N LEU A 114 -14.98 11.90 4.69
CA LEU A 114 -15.01 11.34 3.34
C LEU A 114 -15.99 12.11 2.44
N LEU A 115 -17.21 12.36 2.91
CA LEU A 115 -18.25 13.06 2.13
C LEU A 115 -17.90 14.54 1.93
N ILE A 116 -17.47 15.23 2.99
CA ILE A 116 -17.10 16.64 2.94
C ILE A 116 -15.92 16.85 1.99
N LEU A 117 -14.84 16.08 2.16
CA LEU A 117 -13.65 16.18 1.32
C LEU A 117 -13.96 15.87 -0.14
N ARG A 118 -14.85 14.91 -0.41
CA ARG A 118 -15.30 14.60 -1.76
C ARG A 118 -16.09 15.76 -2.38
N GLY A 119 -16.96 16.39 -1.59
CA GLY A 119 -17.69 17.59 -1.99
C GLY A 119 -16.74 18.75 -2.31
N LEU A 120 -15.74 18.99 -1.45
CA LEU A 120 -14.72 20.00 -1.65
C LEU A 120 -13.86 19.72 -2.89
N ALA A 121 -13.48 18.46 -3.13
CA ALA A 121 -12.75 18.07 -4.34
C ALA A 121 -13.53 18.43 -5.61
N ARG A 122 -14.85 18.15 -5.63
CA ARG A 122 -15.72 18.53 -6.76
C ARG A 122 -15.87 20.04 -6.91
N ALA A 123 -16.01 20.75 -5.80
CA ALA A 123 -16.14 22.21 -5.79
C ALA A 123 -14.88 22.90 -6.34
N THR A 124 -13.69 22.45 -5.90
CA THR A 124 -12.41 23.00 -6.37
C THR A 124 -12.15 22.73 -7.85
N ALA A 125 -12.50 21.54 -8.33
CA ALA A 125 -12.30 21.13 -9.73
C ALA A 125 -13.42 21.56 -10.69
N GLY A 126 -14.50 22.18 -10.20
CA GLY A 126 -15.68 22.50 -11.02
C GLY A 126 -16.32 21.26 -11.66
N GLY A 127 -16.20 20.10 -11.04
CA GLY A 127 -16.71 18.82 -11.57
C GLY A 127 -15.94 18.23 -12.77
N SER A 128 -14.88 18.88 -13.25
CA SER A 128 -14.10 18.45 -14.41
C SER A 128 -12.78 17.77 -14.01
N SER A 129 -12.12 17.12 -14.97
CA SER A 129 -10.78 16.58 -14.73
C SER A 129 -9.75 17.72 -14.70
N VAL A 130 -8.88 17.71 -13.69
CA VAL A 130 -7.83 18.70 -13.48
C VAL A 130 -6.48 18.06 -13.81
N GLY A 131 -5.70 18.70 -14.66
CA GLY A 131 -4.36 18.24 -15.05
C GLY A 131 -3.27 19.26 -14.73
N GLY A 132 -2.22 19.29 -15.56
CA GLY A 132 -1.09 20.23 -15.41
C GLY A 132 0.15 19.63 -14.74
N PHE A 133 0.21 18.31 -14.59
CA PHE A 133 1.29 17.62 -13.88
C PHE A 133 2.46 17.19 -14.78
N SER A 134 2.35 17.35 -16.11
CA SER A 134 3.34 16.84 -17.08
C SER A 134 4.77 17.33 -16.81
N LYS A 135 4.94 18.58 -16.38
CA LYS A 135 6.24 19.16 -16.01
C LYS A 135 6.92 18.46 -14.84
N LEU A 136 6.17 17.73 -14.02
CA LEU A 136 6.64 16.99 -12.85
C LEU A 136 6.73 15.49 -13.10
N GLY A 137 6.47 15.03 -14.33
CA GLY A 137 6.55 13.62 -14.69
C GLY A 137 7.91 12.99 -14.36
N TYR A 138 9.00 13.78 -14.34
CA TYR A 138 10.33 13.30 -13.94
C TYR A 138 10.38 12.78 -12.49
N LEU A 139 9.50 13.23 -11.60
CA LEU A 139 9.42 12.73 -10.22
C LEU A 139 8.86 11.29 -10.15
N ILE A 140 8.29 10.77 -11.23
CA ILE A 140 7.64 9.44 -11.25
C ILE A 140 8.11 8.56 -12.40
N ASN A 141 8.44 9.13 -13.54
CA ASN A 141 8.78 8.40 -14.76
C ASN A 141 10.28 8.35 -15.02
N TYR A 142 11.10 9.03 -14.22
CA TYR A 142 12.56 8.95 -14.39
C TYR A 142 13.06 7.60 -13.91
N GLU A 143 13.75 6.85 -14.77
CA GLU A 143 14.36 5.58 -14.42
C GLU A 143 15.63 5.84 -13.59
N TRP A 144 15.55 5.66 -12.26
CA TRP A 144 16.69 5.90 -11.35
C TRP A 144 17.76 4.80 -11.46
N GLY A 145 17.37 3.63 -11.93
CA GLY A 145 18.22 2.47 -12.08
C GLY A 145 17.37 1.24 -12.30
N SER A 146 18.01 0.13 -12.58
CA SER A 146 17.35 -1.15 -12.77
C SER A 146 17.92 -2.16 -11.78
N VAL A 147 17.07 -3.06 -11.28
CA VAL A 147 17.49 -4.17 -10.43
C VAL A 147 17.55 -5.43 -11.28
N PRO A 148 18.65 -6.20 -11.25
CA PRO A 148 18.70 -7.47 -11.92
C PRO A 148 17.81 -8.46 -11.15
N VAL A 149 16.75 -8.92 -11.80
CA VAL A 149 15.88 -9.97 -11.24
C VAL A 149 16.31 -11.29 -11.87
N PRO A 150 16.97 -12.18 -11.10
CA PRO A 150 17.43 -13.45 -11.62
C PRO A 150 16.25 -14.35 -11.98
N PHE A 151 16.46 -15.22 -12.97
CA PHE A 151 15.52 -16.20 -13.52
C PHE A 151 14.29 -15.61 -14.21
N LEU A 152 14.16 -14.29 -14.33
CA LEU A 152 13.01 -13.64 -14.97
C LEU A 152 12.87 -14.02 -16.46
N PRO A 153 13.94 -14.01 -17.29
CA PRO A 153 13.84 -14.42 -18.69
C PRO A 153 13.45 -15.90 -18.83
N TRP A 154 13.95 -16.76 -17.95
CA TRP A 154 13.60 -18.19 -17.93
C TRP A 154 12.11 -18.43 -17.63
N ILE A 155 11.50 -17.64 -16.74
CA ILE A 155 10.07 -17.73 -16.45
C ILE A 155 9.25 -17.14 -17.61
N ASN A 156 9.67 -15.98 -18.15
CA ASN A 156 8.96 -15.26 -19.20
C ASN A 156 8.94 -16.02 -20.54
N GLU A 157 10.07 -16.62 -20.92
CA GLU A 157 10.23 -17.39 -22.17
C GLU A 157 9.65 -18.81 -22.08
N GLY A 158 9.02 -19.18 -20.96
CA GLY A 158 8.27 -20.42 -20.86
C GLY A 158 9.12 -21.68 -20.70
N TYR A 159 10.38 -21.58 -20.27
CA TYR A 159 11.21 -22.75 -19.94
C TYR A 159 10.74 -23.51 -18.67
N TRP A 160 9.68 -23.02 -18.03
CA TRP A 160 8.93 -23.69 -16.97
C TRP A 160 7.55 -24.22 -17.44
N SER A 161 7.14 -23.90 -18.66
CA SER A 161 5.94 -24.45 -19.30
C SER A 161 6.26 -25.85 -19.80
N PHE A 162 5.33 -26.81 -19.64
CA PHE A 162 5.43 -28.17 -20.18
C PHE A 162 5.44 -28.23 -21.74
N HIS A 163 5.80 -27.14 -22.43
CA HIS A 163 5.96 -27.13 -23.88
C HIS A 163 7.21 -27.93 -24.26
N LYS A 164 6.98 -28.97 -25.08
CA LYS A 164 8.02 -29.86 -25.58
C LYS A 164 9.05 -29.06 -26.37
N TRP A 165 10.29 -29.11 -25.89
CA TRP A 165 11.50 -28.82 -26.63
C TRP A 165 11.45 -29.38 -28.06
N ILE A 166 11.59 -28.52 -29.08
CA ILE A 166 11.55 -28.90 -30.50
C ILE A 166 12.97 -28.72 -31.09
N PRO A 167 13.82 -29.75 -31.09
CA PRO A 167 15.21 -29.66 -31.57
C PRO A 167 15.34 -29.21 -33.03
N SER A 168 14.29 -29.41 -33.85
CA SER A 168 14.26 -29.01 -35.25
C SER A 168 14.22 -27.49 -35.47
N ARG A 169 13.99 -26.69 -34.43
CA ARG A 169 14.07 -25.22 -34.49
C ARG A 169 15.41 -24.66 -34.01
N GLY A 170 16.33 -25.49 -33.49
CA GLY A 170 17.67 -25.07 -33.05
C GLY A 170 17.78 -24.66 -31.57
N ASP A 171 16.75 -24.93 -30.77
CA ASP A 171 16.74 -24.68 -29.33
C ASP A 171 17.77 -25.60 -28.63
N GLN A 172 18.89 -25.04 -28.15
CA GLN A 172 19.91 -25.78 -27.41
C GLN A 172 19.82 -25.47 -25.92
N PRO A 173 19.92 -26.48 -25.03
CA PRO A 173 19.95 -26.24 -23.59
C PRO A 173 21.10 -25.31 -23.21
N GLY A 174 20.76 -24.16 -22.61
CA GLY A 174 21.68 -23.34 -21.84
C GLY A 174 22.37 -22.17 -22.54
N HIS A 175 22.08 -21.83 -23.81
CA HIS A 175 22.74 -20.67 -24.42
C HIS A 175 21.87 -19.78 -25.33
N PHE A 176 20.95 -20.31 -26.15
CA PHE A 176 20.14 -19.47 -27.06
C PHE A 176 18.79 -20.12 -27.42
N ALA A 177 17.73 -19.32 -27.51
CA ALA A 177 16.48 -19.68 -28.20
C ALA A 177 16.46 -19.08 -29.62
N LEU A 178 15.64 -19.60 -30.52
CA LEU A 178 15.42 -19.01 -31.84
C LEU A 178 14.02 -18.36 -31.91
N ASN A 179 13.93 -17.09 -32.31
CA ASN A 179 12.64 -16.42 -32.51
C ASN A 179 11.91 -16.98 -33.76
N ASP A 180 10.66 -16.56 -33.99
CA ASP A 180 9.87 -17.01 -35.15
C ASP A 180 10.51 -16.67 -36.53
N ALA A 181 11.52 -15.80 -36.55
CA ALA A 181 12.33 -15.45 -37.70
C ALA A 181 13.67 -16.22 -37.80
N GLY A 182 13.98 -17.11 -36.85
CA GLY A 182 15.21 -17.91 -36.83
C GLY A 182 16.45 -17.18 -36.30
N GLU A 183 16.27 -16.11 -35.53
CA GLU A 183 17.37 -15.35 -34.91
C GLU A 183 17.64 -15.82 -33.47
N ARG A 184 18.93 -15.93 -33.10
CA ARG A 184 19.37 -16.36 -31.77
C ARG A 184 19.09 -15.27 -30.74
N ILE A 185 18.24 -15.55 -29.76
CA ILE A 185 18.05 -14.71 -28.57
C ILE A 185 18.88 -15.27 -27.40
N GLY A 186 19.62 -14.39 -26.71
CA GLY A 186 20.44 -14.75 -25.56
C GLY A 186 19.59 -15.03 -24.34
N LEU A 187 19.81 -16.17 -23.68
CA LEU A 187 19.13 -16.55 -22.44
C LEU A 187 19.85 -15.96 -21.23
N ASP A 188 19.73 -14.64 -21.04
CA ASP A 188 20.28 -14.01 -19.84
C ASP A 188 19.59 -14.59 -18.59
N TRP A 189 20.38 -14.96 -17.57
CA TRP A 189 19.85 -15.54 -16.33
C TRP A 189 19.25 -14.49 -15.41
N TYR A 190 19.21 -13.22 -15.82
CA TYR A 190 18.57 -12.11 -15.13
C TYR A 190 18.05 -11.11 -16.15
N ASP A 191 16.98 -10.40 -15.80
CA ASP A 191 16.50 -9.24 -16.55
C ASP A 191 16.53 -7.99 -15.68
N TRP A 192 16.62 -6.82 -16.30
CA TRP A 192 16.67 -5.54 -15.62
C TRP A 192 15.27 -4.98 -15.45
N VAL A 193 14.76 -4.99 -14.22
CA VAL A 193 13.48 -4.34 -13.90
C VAL A 193 13.73 -2.87 -13.57
N PRO A 194 13.17 -1.91 -14.32
CA PRO A 194 13.39 -0.48 -14.06
C PRO A 194 12.69 -0.06 -12.76
N LEU A 195 13.47 0.50 -11.85
CA LEU A 195 12.96 1.09 -10.62
C LEU A 195 12.53 2.53 -10.87
N HIS A 196 11.23 2.74 -10.74
CA HIS A 196 10.63 4.07 -10.77
C HIS A 196 10.73 4.74 -9.38
N PRO A 197 10.87 6.07 -9.30
CA PRO A 197 11.06 6.82 -8.06
C PRO A 197 10.05 6.55 -6.93
N PRO A 198 8.75 6.20 -7.19
CA PRO A 198 7.82 5.89 -6.12
C PRO A 198 8.31 4.86 -5.10
N ILE A 199 9.11 3.86 -5.51
CA ILE A 199 9.68 2.88 -4.57
C ILE A 199 10.65 3.52 -3.58
N ILE A 200 11.37 4.55 -4.00
CA ILE A 200 12.30 5.30 -3.16
C ILE A 200 11.52 6.14 -2.16
N TYR A 201 10.46 6.83 -2.61
CA TYR A 201 9.59 7.57 -1.70
C TYR A 201 8.94 6.65 -0.67
N LEU A 202 8.46 5.48 -1.09
CA LEU A 202 7.95 4.45 -0.19
C LEU A 202 9.05 3.99 0.78
N ALA A 203 10.26 3.67 0.30
CA ALA A 203 11.34 3.16 1.14
C ALA A 203 11.74 4.19 2.21
N VAL A 204 11.90 5.46 1.84
CA VAL A 204 12.22 6.55 2.77
C VAL A 204 11.10 6.70 3.81
N ILE A 205 9.84 6.77 3.37
CA ILE A 205 8.69 6.90 4.28
C ILE A 205 8.56 5.67 5.19
N ALA A 206 8.77 4.46 4.66
CA ALA A 206 8.73 3.22 5.41
C ALA A 206 9.84 3.13 6.45
N VAL A 207 11.05 3.56 6.13
CA VAL A 207 12.17 3.62 7.08
C VAL A 207 11.85 4.62 8.19
N VAL A 208 11.42 5.84 7.85
CA VAL A 208 11.03 6.85 8.84
C VAL A 208 9.89 6.34 9.73
N ALA A 209 8.84 5.78 9.13
CA ALA A 209 7.71 5.22 9.86
C ALA A 209 8.12 4.03 10.75
N ALA A 210 9.04 3.17 10.28
CA ALA A 210 9.55 2.04 11.06
C ALA A 210 10.38 2.50 12.26
N ILE A 211 11.22 3.53 12.09
CA ILE A 211 11.96 4.15 13.19
C ILE A 211 10.98 4.76 14.19
N LEU A 212 10.01 5.55 13.72
CA LEU A 212 8.96 6.14 14.57
C LEU A 212 8.20 5.06 15.35
N LEU A 213 7.79 3.98 14.70
CA LEU A 213 6.96 2.95 15.33
C LEU A 213 7.74 2.01 16.27
N ASN A 214 8.99 1.67 15.94
CA ASN A 214 9.74 0.64 16.67
C ASN A 214 10.81 1.20 17.61
N TRP A 215 11.43 2.32 17.26
CA TRP A 215 12.61 2.82 17.97
C TRP A 215 12.32 4.06 18.82
N THR A 216 11.21 4.76 18.61
CA THR A 216 10.88 5.96 19.41
C THR A 216 9.92 5.68 20.58
N VAL A 217 9.90 6.62 21.54
CA VAL A 217 8.93 6.64 22.64
C VAL A 217 7.50 6.80 22.13
N PHE A 218 7.31 7.57 21.05
CA PHE A 218 6.01 7.77 20.41
C PHE A 218 5.39 6.43 19.99
N GLY A 219 6.15 5.57 19.30
CA GLY A 219 5.67 4.25 18.89
C GLY A 219 5.25 3.35 20.07
N ARG A 220 5.97 3.40 21.20
CA ARG A 220 5.61 2.66 22.42
C ARG A 220 4.31 3.16 23.03
N HIS A 221 4.16 4.49 23.13
CA HIS A 221 2.92 5.11 23.63
C HIS A 221 1.72 4.86 22.70
N LEU A 222 1.95 4.87 21.39
CA LEU A 222 0.94 4.56 20.39
C LEU A 222 0.40 3.14 20.54
N LYS A 223 1.29 2.15 20.67
CA LYS A 223 0.90 0.75 20.89
C LYS A 223 0.24 0.55 22.26
N ALA A 224 0.70 1.25 23.30
CA ALA A 224 0.07 1.20 24.62
C ALA A 224 -1.37 1.75 24.60
N LEU A 225 -1.57 2.91 23.95
CA LEU A 225 -2.87 3.53 23.74
C LEU A 225 -3.84 2.55 23.06
N GLY A 226 -3.43 1.93 21.96
CA GLY A 226 -4.31 1.04 21.22
C GLY A 226 -4.67 -0.26 21.94
N LYS A 227 -3.84 -0.74 22.88
CA LYS A 227 -4.18 -1.91 23.71
C LYS A 227 -5.19 -1.58 24.79
N ASN A 228 -4.98 -0.47 25.49
CA ASN A 228 -5.86 0.01 26.54
C ASN A 228 -5.65 1.51 26.80
N GLU A 229 -6.56 2.33 26.29
CA GLU A 229 -6.49 3.79 26.43
C GLU A 229 -6.50 4.23 27.90
N GLN A 230 -7.35 3.61 28.74
CA GLN A 230 -7.47 3.99 30.15
C GLN A 230 -6.17 3.71 30.89
N ALA A 231 -5.60 2.51 30.72
CA ALA A 231 -4.33 2.15 31.34
C ALA A 231 -3.17 3.05 30.87
N ALA A 232 -3.12 3.38 29.57
CA ALA A 232 -2.13 4.30 29.03
C ALA A 232 -2.26 5.70 29.66
N ARG A 233 -3.49 6.21 29.80
CA ARG A 233 -3.76 7.51 30.43
C ARG A 233 -3.36 7.53 31.91
N TYR A 234 -3.66 6.48 32.68
CA TYR A 234 -3.22 6.36 34.07
C TYR A 234 -1.70 6.20 34.21
N SER A 235 -1.03 5.68 33.18
CA SER A 235 0.43 5.58 33.11
C SER A 235 1.11 6.89 32.66
N GLY A 236 0.39 8.01 32.60
CA GLY A 236 0.92 9.33 32.24
C GLY A 236 1.06 9.58 30.74
N VAL A 237 0.55 8.70 29.87
CA VAL A 237 0.57 8.91 28.42
C VAL A 237 -0.52 9.91 28.04
N ARG A 238 -0.14 10.95 27.29
CA ARG A 238 -1.09 11.94 26.73
C ARG A 238 -1.85 11.33 25.55
N THR A 239 -2.88 10.53 25.84
CA THR A 239 -3.65 9.77 24.84
C THR A 239 -4.21 10.67 23.73
N ASP A 240 -4.79 11.82 24.09
CA ASP A 240 -5.32 12.81 23.14
C ASP A 240 -4.25 13.22 22.10
N THR A 241 -3.05 13.56 22.56
CA THR A 241 -1.97 14.00 21.68
C THR A 241 -1.54 12.88 20.72
N MET A 242 -1.51 11.63 21.19
CA MET A 242 -1.17 10.48 20.36
C MET A 242 -2.19 10.26 19.24
N VAL A 243 -3.50 10.39 19.54
CA VAL A 243 -4.56 10.32 18.52
C VAL A 243 -4.41 11.46 17.52
N ILE A 244 -4.22 12.70 17.97
CA ILE A 244 -4.07 13.87 17.10
C ILE A 244 -2.89 13.69 16.14
N ILE A 245 -1.71 13.35 16.65
CA ILE A 245 -0.52 13.15 15.83
C ILE A 245 -0.72 12.01 14.83
N SER A 246 -1.43 10.94 15.20
CA SER A 246 -1.68 9.81 14.30
C SER A 246 -2.53 10.20 13.10
N TYR A 247 -3.58 10.99 13.33
CA TYR A 247 -4.40 11.54 12.23
C TYR A 247 -3.64 12.57 11.40
N MET A 248 -2.79 13.41 12.00
CA MET A 248 -1.91 14.32 11.25
C MET A 248 -0.92 13.56 10.35
N ILE A 249 -0.29 12.49 10.86
CA ILE A 249 0.61 11.64 10.06
C ILE A 249 -0.16 10.97 8.92
N CYS A 250 -1.34 10.43 9.20
CA CYS A 250 -2.18 9.77 8.20
C CYS A 250 -2.53 10.72 7.04
N THR A 251 -3.09 11.89 7.35
CA THR A 251 -3.51 12.84 6.31
C THR A 251 -2.33 13.52 5.62
N CYS A 252 -1.20 13.72 6.30
CA CYS A 252 0.04 14.19 5.68
C CYS A 252 0.55 13.18 4.64
N LEU A 253 0.61 11.89 4.99
CA LEU A 253 1.00 10.83 4.05
C LEU A 253 -0.04 10.66 2.94
N ALA A 254 -1.32 10.86 3.20
CA ALA A 254 -2.36 10.93 2.18
C ALA A 254 -2.16 12.11 1.22
N GLY A 255 -1.68 13.26 1.72
CA GLY A 255 -1.31 14.41 0.92
C GLY A 255 -0.11 14.12 0.02
N VAL A 256 0.95 13.54 0.57
CA VAL A 256 2.12 13.10 -0.21
C VAL A 256 1.70 12.08 -1.27
N ALA A 257 0.92 11.06 -0.91
CA ALA A 257 0.38 10.09 -1.84
C ALA A 257 -0.47 10.77 -2.92
N GLY A 258 -1.37 11.69 -2.56
CA GLY A 258 -2.22 12.41 -3.50
C GLY A 258 -1.43 13.18 -4.55
N VAL A 259 -0.36 13.88 -4.16
CA VAL A 259 0.57 14.52 -5.10
C VAL A 259 1.19 13.50 -6.05
N LEU A 260 1.73 12.40 -5.50
CA LEU A 260 2.37 11.35 -6.31
C LEU A 260 1.37 10.69 -7.27
N PHE A 261 0.18 10.29 -6.82
CA PHE A 261 -0.85 9.72 -7.70
C PHE A 261 -1.28 10.69 -8.80
N SER A 262 -1.40 11.98 -8.49
CA SER A 262 -1.83 12.98 -9.47
C SER A 262 -0.81 13.13 -10.59
N ILE A 263 0.48 13.08 -10.25
CA ILE A 263 1.57 13.11 -11.24
C ILE A 263 1.60 11.81 -12.06
N ASP A 264 1.37 10.65 -11.42
CA ASP A 264 1.41 9.33 -12.08
C ASP A 264 0.29 9.17 -13.11
N ILE A 265 -0.93 9.53 -12.72
CA ILE A 265 -2.12 9.41 -13.56
C ILE A 265 -2.21 10.57 -14.57
N GLY A 266 -1.57 11.71 -14.28
CA GLY A 266 -1.49 12.87 -15.17
C GLY A 266 -2.76 13.72 -15.25
N SER A 267 -3.89 13.23 -14.75
CA SER A 267 -5.12 14.01 -14.54
C SER A 267 -5.95 13.43 -13.40
N VAL A 268 -6.69 14.30 -12.70
CA VAL A 268 -7.48 13.95 -11.52
C VAL A 268 -8.92 14.35 -11.74
N MET A 269 -9.82 13.37 -11.72
CA MET A 269 -11.26 13.60 -11.78
C MET A 269 -11.87 13.43 -10.38
N PRO A 270 -12.53 14.45 -9.80
CA PRO A 270 -12.97 14.44 -8.40
C PRO A 270 -14.06 13.39 -8.10
N SER A 271 -14.80 12.93 -9.10
CA SER A 271 -15.83 11.89 -8.96
C SER A 271 -15.27 10.48 -8.86
N THR A 272 -14.15 10.20 -9.53
CA THR A 272 -13.62 8.84 -9.69
C THR A 272 -12.32 8.62 -8.91
N PHE A 273 -11.47 9.64 -8.84
CA PHE A 273 -10.17 9.53 -8.21
C PHE A 273 -10.29 9.24 -6.71
N GLY A 274 -9.54 8.26 -6.21
CA GLY A 274 -9.62 7.86 -4.81
C GLY A 274 -10.93 7.17 -4.40
N ASN A 275 -11.71 6.62 -5.35
CA ASN A 275 -12.83 5.74 -5.00
C ASN A 275 -12.33 4.39 -4.51
N PHE A 276 -12.78 3.95 -3.33
CA PHE A 276 -12.44 2.67 -2.71
C PHE A 276 -10.95 2.48 -2.36
N TYR A 277 -10.10 3.50 -2.55
CA TYR A 277 -8.68 3.43 -2.20
C TYR A 277 -8.49 3.29 -0.69
N GLU A 278 -9.42 3.84 0.10
CA GLU A 278 -9.53 3.64 1.54
C GLU A 278 -9.66 2.17 1.92
N LEU A 279 -10.47 1.39 1.20
CA LEU A 279 -10.68 -0.03 1.49
C LEU A 279 -9.41 -0.82 1.21
N TYR A 280 -8.73 -0.55 0.10
CA TYR A 280 -7.46 -1.19 -0.22
C TYR A 280 -6.35 -0.81 0.76
N ALA A 281 -6.29 0.45 1.20
CA ALA A 281 -5.30 0.90 2.19
C ALA A 281 -5.52 0.24 3.56
N ILE A 282 -6.77 0.18 4.04
CA ILE A 282 -7.13 -0.52 5.28
C ILE A 282 -6.83 -2.01 5.15
N ALA A 283 -7.26 -2.64 4.04
CA ALA A 283 -7.02 -4.06 3.80
C ALA A 283 -5.54 -4.40 3.77
N ALA A 284 -4.71 -3.57 3.14
CA ALA A 284 -3.26 -3.76 3.12
C ALA A 284 -2.66 -3.64 4.52
N ALA A 285 -3.09 -2.66 5.31
CA ALA A 285 -2.60 -2.50 6.67
C ALA A 285 -3.01 -3.69 7.57
N VAL A 286 -4.25 -4.15 7.47
CA VAL A 286 -4.77 -5.30 8.22
C VAL A 286 -4.10 -6.60 7.80
N LEU A 287 -4.01 -6.85 6.49
CA LEU A 287 -3.28 -8.01 5.93
C LEU A 287 -1.79 -7.95 6.29
N GLY A 288 -1.24 -6.75 6.43
CA GLY A 288 0.09 -6.47 6.93
C GLY A 288 0.28 -6.66 8.43
N GLY A 289 -0.75 -7.09 9.17
CA GLY A 289 -0.66 -7.40 10.60
C GLY A 289 -0.98 -6.23 11.53
N CYS A 290 -1.61 -5.16 11.03
CA CYS A 290 -2.23 -4.17 11.91
C CYS A 290 -3.54 -4.73 12.48
N SER A 291 -3.72 -4.59 13.79
CA SER A 291 -4.95 -5.02 14.46
C SER A 291 -6.01 -3.93 14.42
N LEU A 292 -7.21 -4.23 13.92
CA LEU A 292 -8.37 -3.31 13.99
C LEU A 292 -8.81 -3.00 15.42
N ARG A 293 -8.40 -3.81 16.39
CA ARG A 293 -8.62 -3.53 17.82
C ARG A 293 -7.63 -2.50 18.38
N GLY A 294 -6.61 -2.14 17.62
CA GLY A 294 -5.51 -1.28 18.06
C GLY A 294 -4.39 -2.04 18.77
N GLY A 295 -3.29 -1.33 18.99
CA GLY A 295 -2.16 -1.73 19.83
C GLY A 295 -1.09 -2.57 19.14
N GLU A 296 -1.33 -3.02 17.91
CA GLU A 296 -0.41 -3.86 17.12
C GLU A 296 -0.35 -3.40 15.66
N GLY A 297 0.86 -3.39 15.10
CA GLY A 297 1.10 -3.05 13.70
C GLY A 297 2.57 -3.15 13.32
N SER A 298 2.82 -3.36 12.02
CA SER A 298 4.15 -3.51 11.42
C SER A 298 4.23 -2.77 10.09
N ILE A 299 5.16 -1.84 9.96
CA ILE A 299 5.36 -1.08 8.71
C ILE A 299 5.80 -2.00 7.56
N ILE A 300 6.72 -2.93 7.82
CA ILE A 300 7.17 -3.92 6.83
C ILE A 300 5.99 -4.80 6.42
N GLY A 301 5.16 -5.18 7.38
CA GLY A 301 3.96 -5.94 7.13
C GLY A 301 2.99 -5.19 6.21
N VAL A 302 2.74 -3.90 6.45
CA VAL A 302 1.91 -3.04 5.59
C VAL A 302 2.42 -2.99 4.16
N VAL A 303 3.74 -2.85 3.96
CA VAL A 303 4.37 -2.85 2.62
C VAL A 303 4.18 -4.19 1.91
N ILE A 304 4.29 -5.30 2.63
CA ILE A 304 4.02 -6.63 2.05
C ILE A 304 2.52 -6.77 1.76
N GLY A 305 1.65 -6.27 2.63
CA GLY A 305 0.20 -6.27 2.46
C GLY A 305 -0.23 -5.49 1.23
N THR A 306 0.34 -4.31 0.98
CA THR A 306 0.08 -3.55 -0.24
C THR A 306 0.60 -4.28 -1.48
N ALA A 307 1.79 -4.88 -1.41
CA ALA A 307 2.34 -5.68 -2.51
C ALA A 307 1.40 -6.85 -2.87
N ILE A 308 0.84 -7.55 -1.88
CA ILE A 308 -0.14 -8.63 -2.11
C ILE A 308 -1.37 -8.10 -2.83
N LEU A 309 -1.97 -7.00 -2.35
CA LEU A 309 -3.15 -6.45 -3.00
C LEU A 309 -2.88 -6.00 -4.43
N ARG A 310 -1.69 -5.45 -4.71
CA ARG A 310 -1.33 -5.00 -6.05
C ARG A 310 -1.02 -6.12 -7.01
N VAL A 311 -0.31 -7.15 -6.55
CA VAL A 311 -0.14 -8.38 -7.33
C VAL A 311 -1.50 -8.96 -7.64
N LEU A 312 -2.40 -9.07 -6.65
CA LEU A 312 -3.74 -9.61 -6.86
C LEU A 312 -4.57 -8.81 -7.88
N GLN A 313 -4.57 -7.48 -7.77
CA GLN A 313 -5.28 -6.62 -8.73
C GLN A 313 -4.72 -6.78 -10.15
N ASN A 314 -3.39 -6.81 -10.28
CA ASN A 314 -2.75 -7.04 -11.56
C ASN A 314 -3.11 -8.44 -12.12
N SER A 315 -3.11 -9.49 -11.29
CA SER A 315 -3.56 -10.83 -11.70
C SER A 315 -5.00 -10.82 -12.22
N ILE A 316 -5.93 -10.15 -11.53
CA ILE A 316 -7.35 -10.04 -11.93
C ILE A 316 -7.47 -9.31 -13.29
N GLU A 317 -6.71 -8.23 -13.47
CA GLU A 317 -6.69 -7.46 -14.71
C GLU A 317 -6.21 -8.32 -15.90
N MET A 318 -5.15 -9.10 -15.71
CA MET A 318 -4.62 -10.02 -16.71
C MET A 318 -5.55 -11.21 -17.02
N TRP A 319 -6.50 -11.50 -16.15
CA TRP A 319 -7.51 -12.54 -16.34
C TRP A 319 -8.81 -11.98 -16.95
N SER A 320 -8.86 -10.67 -17.22
CA SER A 320 -10.01 -9.98 -17.83
C SER A 320 -11.33 -10.18 -17.08
N ILE A 321 -11.26 -10.34 -15.75
CA ILE A 321 -12.41 -10.51 -14.83
C ILE A 321 -12.61 -9.26 -13.95
N GLN A 322 -12.44 -8.08 -14.54
CA GLN A 322 -12.44 -6.78 -13.85
C GLN A 322 -13.76 -6.48 -13.13
N GLU A 323 -14.90 -6.94 -13.67
CA GLU A 323 -16.22 -6.76 -13.05
C GLU A 323 -16.34 -7.42 -11.67
N LEU A 324 -15.55 -8.48 -11.43
CA LEU A 324 -15.53 -9.25 -10.19
C LEU A 324 -14.40 -8.82 -9.24
N GLU A 325 -13.63 -7.77 -9.57
CA GLU A 325 -12.44 -7.38 -8.81
C GLU A 325 -12.73 -7.24 -7.32
N PHE A 326 -13.75 -6.46 -6.93
CA PHE A 326 -14.10 -6.24 -5.53
C PHE A 326 -14.50 -7.53 -4.80
N ALA A 327 -15.22 -8.43 -5.48
CA ALA A 327 -15.64 -9.70 -4.92
C ALA A 327 -14.44 -10.63 -4.70
N VAL A 328 -13.53 -10.70 -5.68
CA VAL A 328 -12.31 -11.52 -5.59
C VAL A 328 -11.37 -10.98 -4.52
N VAL A 329 -11.09 -9.67 -4.54
CA VAL A 329 -10.21 -9.04 -3.54
C VAL A 329 -10.79 -9.20 -2.13
N GLY A 330 -12.07 -8.91 -1.94
CA GLY A 330 -12.75 -9.10 -0.66
C GLY A 330 -12.72 -10.55 -0.17
N GLY A 331 -12.95 -11.51 -1.07
CA GLY A 331 -12.86 -12.94 -0.78
C GLY A 331 -11.47 -13.39 -0.37
N VAL A 332 -10.43 -12.97 -1.10
CA VAL A 332 -9.02 -13.30 -0.79
C VAL A 332 -8.60 -12.70 0.54
N ILE A 333 -8.97 -11.45 0.84
CA ILE A 333 -8.69 -10.84 2.14
C ILE A 333 -9.37 -11.62 3.26
N LEU A 334 -10.66 -11.95 3.11
CA LEU A 334 -11.40 -12.69 4.12
C LEU A 334 -10.77 -14.06 4.39
N ILE A 335 -10.45 -14.82 3.34
CA ILE A 335 -9.78 -16.11 3.45
C ILE A 335 -8.40 -15.95 4.10
N GLY A 336 -7.63 -14.93 3.69
CA GLY A 336 -6.31 -14.64 4.25
C GLY A 336 -6.37 -14.35 5.74
N VAL A 337 -7.32 -13.52 6.18
CA VAL A 337 -7.54 -13.17 7.59
C VAL A 337 -8.04 -14.38 8.39
N ILE A 338 -8.95 -15.19 7.83
CA ILE A 338 -9.43 -16.43 8.48
C ILE A 338 -8.27 -17.41 8.68
N ALA A 339 -7.45 -17.62 7.65
CA ALA A 339 -6.30 -18.52 7.73
C ALA A 339 -5.29 -18.04 8.77
N ASP A 340 -5.03 -16.73 8.81
CA ASP A 340 -4.13 -16.09 9.77
C ASP A 340 -4.65 -16.19 11.21
N GLU A 341 -5.95 -16.00 11.42
CA GLU A 341 -6.60 -16.14 12.72
C GLU A 341 -6.60 -17.60 13.21
N ILE A 342 -6.87 -18.56 12.33
CA ILE A 342 -6.78 -19.99 12.66
C ILE A 342 -5.34 -20.36 13.02
N ALA A 343 -4.35 -19.92 12.24
CA ALA A 343 -2.93 -20.17 12.52
C ALA A 343 -2.52 -19.62 13.89
N ARG A 344 -2.93 -18.39 14.23
CA ARG A 344 -2.71 -17.79 15.56
C ARG A 344 -3.30 -18.64 16.68
N ARG A 345 -4.55 -19.09 16.54
CA ARG A 345 -5.22 -19.94 17.54
C ARG A 345 -4.49 -21.26 17.75
N ILE A 346 -4.03 -21.91 16.67
CA ILE A 346 -3.26 -23.16 16.76
C ILE A 346 -1.93 -22.93 17.49
N ILE A 347 -1.21 -21.86 17.16
CA ILE A 347 0.07 -21.53 17.81
C ILE A 347 -0.14 -21.24 19.30
N ALA A 348 -1.17 -20.46 19.65
CA ALA A 348 -1.51 -20.17 21.04
C ALA A 348 -1.86 -21.44 21.83
N ALA A 349 -2.66 -22.33 21.25
CA ALA A 349 -2.99 -23.62 21.85
C ALA A 349 -1.76 -24.52 22.05
N ARG A 350 -0.80 -24.51 21.10
CA ARG A 350 0.47 -25.24 21.24
C ARG A 350 1.32 -24.70 22.38
N ARG A 351 1.43 -23.37 22.51
CA ARG A 351 2.18 -22.74 23.61
C ARG A 351 1.57 -23.06 24.97
N ALA A 352 0.26 -22.94 25.11
CA ALA A 352 -0.44 -23.28 26.36
C ALA A 352 -0.21 -24.76 26.76
N ARG A 353 -0.22 -25.69 25.80
CA ARG A 353 0.09 -27.10 26.07
C ARG A 353 1.54 -27.31 26.48
N GLN A 354 2.49 -26.60 25.86
CA GLN A 354 3.91 -26.67 26.23
C GLN A 354 4.17 -26.11 27.64
N GLU A 355 3.53 -24.98 27.99
CA GLU A 355 3.59 -24.39 29.32
C GLU A 355 2.98 -25.33 30.38
N ALA A 356 1.82 -25.94 30.10
CA ALA A 356 1.22 -26.94 30.98
C ALA A 356 2.13 -28.16 31.20
N ALA A 357 2.73 -28.71 30.13
CA ALA A 357 3.64 -29.85 30.22
C ALA A 357 4.95 -29.52 30.96
N LEU A 358 5.43 -28.27 30.88
CA LEU A 358 6.57 -27.78 31.65
C LEU A 358 6.24 -27.68 33.14
N LEU A 359 5.05 -27.17 33.49
CA LEU A 359 4.59 -27.08 34.87
C LEU A 359 4.44 -28.46 35.50
N GLU A 360 3.85 -29.43 34.79
CA GLU A 360 3.74 -30.82 35.27
C GLU A 360 5.11 -31.44 35.58
N LYS A 361 6.11 -31.20 34.74
CA LYS A 361 7.50 -31.65 34.97
C LYS A 361 8.22 -30.93 36.11
N GLN A 362 7.78 -29.74 36.52
CA GLN A 362 8.35 -29.02 37.65
C GLN A 362 7.71 -29.42 38.98
N THR A 363 6.48 -29.97 38.94
CA THR A 363 5.75 -30.42 40.13
C THR A 363 5.95 -31.90 40.47
N ALA A 364 6.52 -32.68 39.54
CA ALA A 364 6.92 -34.08 39.72
C ALA A 364 8.41 -34.17 40.06
#